data_AF-A0A3D5CM34-F1
#
_entry.id   AF-A0A3D5CM34-F1
#
_cell.length_a   1.000
_cell.length_b   1.000
_cell.length_c   1.000
_cell.angle_alpha   90.00
_cell.angle_beta   90.00
_cell.angle_gamma   90.00
#
_symmetry.space_group_name_H-M   'P 1'
#
loop_
_entity.id
_entity.type
_entity.pdbx_description
1 polymer ?
#
loop_
_entity_poly.entity_id
_entity_poly.type
_entity_poly.pdbx_seq_one_letter_code
_entity_poly.pdbx_strand_id
1 'polypeptide(L)' 'MNEYLTDSIRNVVLVGHGGSGKTSLVEAMLHVTGATTRLGRVDDGSTVADFEDEERNRQMSIST' A
#
# COMPACT_ATOMS: atom_id res chain seq x y z
N MET A 1 -9.28 -22.07 -2.87
CA MET A 1 -9.33 -21.09 -1.77
C MET A 1 -8.28 -21.52 -0.78
N ASN A 2 -7.31 -20.67 -0.45
CA ASN A 2 -6.32 -21.04 0.57
C ASN A 2 -6.99 -20.95 1.94
N GLU A 3 -6.90 -22.01 2.73
CA GLU A 3 -7.30 -21.98 4.15
C GLU A 3 -6.12 -21.49 4.98
N TYR A 4 -6.36 -20.50 5.84
CA TYR A 4 -5.36 -19.97 6.75
C TYR A 4 -5.85 -20.18 8.19
N LEU A 5 -4.97 -20.73 9.03
CA LEU A 5 -5.21 -20.77 10.47
C LEU A 5 -5.07 -19.36 11.07
N THR A 6 -5.76 -19.09 12.18
CA THR A 6 -5.75 -17.76 12.82
C THR A 6 -4.33 -17.29 13.18
N ASP A 7 -3.45 -18.22 13.57
CA ASP A 7 -2.05 -17.96 13.90
C ASP A 7 -1.19 -17.57 12.68
N SER A 8 -1.72 -17.71 11.47
CA SER A 8 -1.09 -17.38 10.20
C SER A 8 -1.52 -16.01 9.66
N ILE A 9 -2.56 -15.40 10.24
CA ILE A 9 -3.05 -14.06 9.88
C ILE A 9 -2.24 -12.99 10.62
N ARG A 10 -1.87 -11.91 9.92
CA ARG A 10 -1.17 -10.76 10.50
C ARG A 10 -1.95 -9.49 10.20
N ASN A 11 -2.55 -8.89 11.24
CA ASN A 11 -3.18 -7.58 11.16
C ASN A 11 -2.14 -6.51 11.46
N VAL A 12 -1.86 -5.63 10.51
CA VAL A 12 -0.82 -4.59 10.63
C VAL A 12 -1.41 -3.26 10.21
N VAL A 13 -1.01 -2.18 10.91
CA VAL A 13 -1.33 -0.80 10.55
C VAL A 13 -0.04 0.00 10.41
N LEU A 14 0.01 0.87 9.39
CA LEU A 14 1.12 1.79 9.18
C LEU A 14 0.69 3.20 9.58
N VAL A 15 1.35 3.77 10.60
CA VAL A 15 1.03 5.09 11.16
C VAL A 15 2.26 5.99 11.06
N GLY A 16 2.04 7.24 10.69
CA GLY A 16 3.11 8.22 10.48
C GLY A 16 2.61 9.49 9.81
N HIS A 17 3.39 10.56 9.90
CA HIS A 17 3.04 11.87 9.35
C HIS A 17 2.87 11.85 7.80
N GLY A 18 2.23 12.87 7.23
CA GLY A 18 2.15 13.04 5.78
C GLY A 18 3.54 13.00 5.14
N GLY A 19 3.70 12.30 4.02
CA GLY A 19 5.00 12.14 3.35
C GLY A 19 6.01 11.23 4.04
N SER A 20 5.68 10.57 5.16
CA SER A 20 6.62 9.67 5.87
C SER A 20 6.90 8.34 5.16
N GLY A 21 6.47 8.17 3.91
CA GLY A 21 6.74 6.96 3.11
C GLY A 21 5.83 5.76 3.39
N LYS A 22 4.69 5.92 4.08
CA LYS A 22 3.76 4.81 4.39
C LYS A 22 3.30 4.07 3.13
N THR A 23 2.80 4.82 2.14
CA THR A 23 2.30 4.28 0.87
C THR A 23 3.42 3.56 0.11
N SER A 24 4.62 4.15 0.06
CA SER A 24 5.80 3.52 -0.55
C SER A 24 6.19 2.20 0.12
N LEU A 25 6.06 2.10 1.46
CA LEU A 25 6.33 0.86 2.18
C LEU A 25 5.31 -0.23 1.83
N VAL A 26 4.02 0.11 1.70
CA VAL A 26 2.99 -0.84 1.24
C VAL A 26 3.33 -1.40 -0.14
N GLU A 27 3.70 -0.53 -1.09
CA GLU A 27 4.10 -0.97 -2.44
C GLU A 27 5.30 -1.91 -2.41
N ALA A 28 6.30 -1.63 -1.57
CA ALA A 28 7.45 -2.50 -1.39
C ALA A 28 7.05 -3.87 -0.80
N MET A 29 6.15 -3.91 0.19
CA MET A 29 5.63 -5.16 0.75
C MET A 29 4.88 -5.99 -0.31
N LEU A 30 4.01 -5.36 -1.10
CA LEU A 30 3.28 -6.03 -2.18
C LEU A 30 4.22 -6.60 -3.23
N HIS A 31 5.26 -5.85 -3.61
CA HIS A 31 6.23 -6.33 -4.59
C HIS A 31 7.09 -7.48 -4.05
N VAL A 32 7.61 -7.37 -2.84
CA VAL A 32 8.47 -8.39 -2.22
C VAL A 32 7.71 -9.70 -1.94
N THR A 33 6.42 -9.61 -1.60
CA THR A 33 5.56 -10.80 -1.43
C THR A 33 5.09 -11.42 -2.74
N GLY A 34 5.38 -10.79 -3.89
CA GLY A 34 4.94 -11.23 -5.20
C GLY A 34 3.46 -10.97 -5.49
N ALA A 35 2.77 -10.22 -4.62
CA ALA A 35 1.38 -9.80 -4.85
C ALA A 35 1.25 -8.84 -6.05
N THR A 36 2.32 -8.09 -6.37
CA THR A 36 2.44 -7.27 -7.57
C THR A 36 3.71 -7.59 -8.35
N THR A 37 3.63 -7.55 -9.68
CA THR A 37 4.78 -7.79 -10.57
C THR A 37 5.69 -6.57 -10.71
N ARG A 38 5.19 -5.38 -10.35
CA ARG A 38 5.91 -4.11 -10.40
C ARG A 38 5.90 -3.42 -9.04
N LEU A 39 6.93 -2.65 -8.77
CA LEU A 39 6.98 -1.74 -7.64
C LEU A 39 6.30 -0.42 -8.02
N GLY A 40 5.12 -0.14 -7.44
CA GLY A 40 4.41 1.12 -7.64
C GLY A 40 5.12 2.30 -6.97
N ARG A 41 4.90 3.50 -7.51
CA ARG A 41 5.48 4.75 -7.01
C ARG A 41 4.40 5.81 -6.87
N VAL A 42 4.43 6.54 -5.75
CA VAL A 42 3.52 7.66 -5.46
C VAL A 42 3.67 8.76 -6.50
N ASP A 43 4.92 9.09 -6.86
CA ASP A 43 5.22 10.15 -7.84
C ASP A 43 4.60 9.89 -9.21
N ASP A 44 4.49 8.62 -9.60
CA ASP A 44 3.94 8.18 -10.87
C ASP A 44 2.42 7.90 -10.80
N GLY A 45 1.79 8.11 -9.64
CA GLY A 45 0.38 7.77 -9.40
C GLY A 45 0.05 6.29 -9.65
N SER A 46 1.05 5.41 -9.53
CA SER A 46 0.97 4.01 -9.97
C SER A 46 0.83 3.01 -8.83
N THR A 47 0.67 3.52 -7.60
CA THR A 47 0.48 2.75 -6.37
C THR A 47 -0.82 1.95 -6.43
N VAL A 48 -0.80 0.79 -5.78
CA VAL A 48 -2.01 -0.03 -5.55
C VAL A 48 -2.83 0.53 -4.39
N ALA A 49 -2.16 1.15 -3.41
CA ALA A 49 -2.79 1.64 -2.19
C ALA A 49 -3.61 2.94 -2.37
N ASP A 50 -3.36 3.74 -3.41
CA ASP A 50 -4.16 4.93 -3.71
C ASP A 50 -5.27 4.51 -4.68
N PHE A 51 -6.51 4.41 -4.18
CA PHE A 51 -7.64 3.88 -4.93
C PHE A 51 -8.38 4.98 -5.70
N GLU A 52 -8.47 6.16 -5.09
CA GLU A 52 -9.19 7.29 -5.65
C GLU A 52 -8.26 8.18 -6.51
N ASP A 53 -8.83 8.78 -7.56
CA ASP A 53 -8.06 9.69 -8.42
C ASP A 53 -7.60 10.94 -7.66
N GLU A 54 -8.30 11.34 -6.60
CA GLU A 54 -7.93 12.46 -5.75
C GLU A 54 -6.68 12.17 -4.91
N GLU A 55 -6.50 10.93 -4.44
CA GLU A 55 -5.30 10.49 -3.74
C GLU A 55 -4.07 10.52 -4.65
N ARG A 56 -4.23 10.04 -5.90
CA ARG A 56 -3.18 10.08 -6.93
C ARG A 56 -2.80 11.52 -7.28
N ASN A 57 -3.80 12.38 -7.48
CA ASN A 57 -3.58 13.79 -7.83
C ASN A 57 -2.91 14.58 -6.70
N ARG A 58 -3.25 14.27 -5.44
CA ARG A 58 -2.67 14.95 -4.26
C ARG A 58 -1.37 14.32 -3.78
N GLN A 59 -0.96 13.18 -4.36
CA GLN A 59 0.20 12.40 -3.95
C GLN A 59 0.18 12.09 -2.45
N MET A 60 -1.03 11.90 -1.91
CA MET A 60 -1.29 11.72 -0.50
C MET A 60 -2.53 10.87 -0.37
N SER A 61 -2.42 9.79 0.40
CA SER A 61 -3.57 8.93 0.71
C SER A 61 -4.55 9.69 1.61
N ILE A 62 -5.83 9.64 1.24
CA ILE A 62 -6.94 10.37 1.85
C ILE A 62 -8.04 9.34 2.03
N SER A 63 -8.08 8.73 3.20
CA SER A 63 -9.22 7.92 3.63
C SER A 63 -10.00 8.76 4.64
N THR A 64 -11.24 9.13 4.30
CA THR A 64 -12.26 9.50 5.29
C THR A 64 -13.12 8.28 5.58
#